data_AF-A0A2N2S3B9-F1
#
_entry.id   AF-A0A2N2S3B9-F1
#
_cell.length_a   1.000
_cell.length_b   1.000
_cell.length_c   1.000
_cell.angle_alpha   90.00
_cell.angle_beta   90.00
_cell.angle_gamma   90.00
#
_symmetry.space_group_name_H-M   'P 1'
#
loop_
_entity.id
_entity.type
_entity.pdbx_description
1 polymer ?
#
loop_
_entity_poly.entity_id
_entity_poly.type
_entity_poly.pdbx_seq_one_letter_code
_entity_poly.pdbx_strand_id
1 'polypeptide(L)'
;IYPPTPSMKIIADIFGYTAQHMPKFNSISISGYHIQEAGANQAIELAFTLADGMEYVRTGINSGMDVDTFAGRLSFFWAVGMNFYLEIAKMRAARLLWWRIMKQFNPKSPKSMMLRTHSQTSGWSLTEQDPYNNVVRTTIEAMAAVFGGTQSLHTNALDEAIALPTEFSARIARNTQIIIQEETHICNVVDPWAGSYMMEKLTQDMADKAWELIEEIESMGGMTKAVESGWAKMKVEECAADKQARIDSGKDVIVGVNKYKLDKEDPIDILDIDNHAVRESQVARLAKIRASRDSAAVQAALDALTRCAETSEGNLLDLAVKAVRLRATVGEISDALEKVFGRYRANPQAVSGVYGAVVENDSDWKELKADIEAFVAEEGRRPRI
;
A
#
# COMPACT_ATOMS: atom_id res chain seq x y z
N ILE A 1 0.55 -11.25 -10.08
CA ILE A 1 0.98 -12.44 -10.86
C ILE A 1 0.46 -12.33 -12.28
N TYR A 2 -0.87 -12.34 -12.43
CA TYR A 2 -1.54 -12.28 -13.73
C TYR A 2 -1.74 -10.85 -14.23
N PRO A 3 -2.06 -10.62 -15.52
CA PRO A 3 -2.45 -9.32 -16.07
C PRO A 3 -3.67 -8.69 -15.37
N PRO A 4 -3.96 -7.39 -15.60
CA PRO A 4 -5.04 -6.67 -14.91
C PRO A 4 -6.41 -7.33 -15.03
N THR A 5 -6.89 -7.62 -16.24
CA THR A 5 -8.22 -8.20 -16.49
C THR A 5 -8.48 -9.50 -15.73
N PRO A 6 -7.64 -10.56 -15.83
CA PRO A 6 -7.86 -11.79 -15.06
C PRO A 6 -7.69 -11.58 -13.55
N SER A 7 -6.84 -10.64 -13.12
CA SER A 7 -6.71 -10.30 -11.69
C SER A 7 -7.99 -9.69 -11.13
N MET A 8 -8.68 -8.82 -11.88
CA MET A 8 -9.99 -8.28 -11.48
C MET A 8 -11.08 -9.36 -11.42
N LYS A 9 -11.05 -10.36 -12.32
CA LYS A 9 -11.95 -11.53 -12.24
C LYS A 9 -11.75 -12.32 -10.96
N ILE A 10 -10.50 -12.53 -10.52
CA ILE A 10 -10.22 -13.22 -9.25
C ILE A 10 -10.85 -12.45 -8.07
N ILE A 11 -10.77 -11.11 -8.09
CA ILE A 11 -11.39 -10.27 -7.05
C ILE A 11 -12.91 -10.43 -7.05
N ALA A 12 -13.56 -10.42 -8.21
CA ALA A 12 -15.00 -10.66 -8.33
C ALA A 12 -15.40 -12.03 -7.72
N ASP A 13 -14.62 -13.07 -7.98
CA ASP A 13 -14.89 -14.40 -7.40
C ASP A 13 -14.69 -14.44 -5.89
N ILE A 14 -13.69 -13.73 -5.37
CA ILE A 14 -13.49 -13.58 -3.93
C ILE A 14 -14.68 -12.86 -3.30
N PHE A 15 -15.18 -11.77 -3.91
CA PHE A 15 -16.38 -11.07 -3.43
C PHE A 15 -17.60 -11.99 -3.40
N GLY A 16 -17.87 -12.70 -4.49
CA GLY A 16 -19.00 -13.63 -4.58
C GLY A 16 -18.96 -14.72 -3.52
N TYR A 17 -17.79 -15.37 -3.35
CA TYR A 17 -17.62 -16.44 -2.37
C TYR A 17 -17.73 -15.92 -0.93
N THR A 18 -17.05 -14.81 -0.62
CA THR A 18 -17.04 -14.26 0.74
C THR A 18 -18.40 -13.73 1.17
N ALA A 19 -19.16 -13.12 0.26
CA ALA A 19 -20.53 -12.68 0.54
C ALA A 19 -21.46 -13.84 0.92
N GLN A 20 -21.31 -14.99 0.25
CA GLN A 20 -22.15 -16.18 0.49
C GLN A 20 -21.71 -16.98 1.72
N HIS A 21 -20.41 -17.14 1.94
CA HIS A 21 -19.87 -18.10 2.91
C HIS A 21 -19.16 -17.45 4.12
N MET A 22 -18.77 -16.19 4.02
CA MET A 22 -17.91 -15.52 5.00
C MET A 22 -18.41 -14.10 5.33
N PRO A 23 -19.66 -13.92 5.78
CA PRO A 23 -20.31 -12.61 5.89
C PRO A 23 -19.70 -11.67 6.93
N LYS A 24 -18.68 -12.10 7.69
CA LYS A 24 -17.93 -11.29 8.66
C LYS A 24 -16.52 -10.95 8.18
N PHE A 25 -16.07 -11.52 7.07
CA PHE A 25 -14.74 -11.28 6.51
C PHE A 25 -14.74 -9.99 5.69
N ASN A 26 -13.70 -9.17 5.80
CA ASN A 26 -13.52 -8.04 4.89
C ASN A 26 -12.80 -8.54 3.64
N SER A 27 -13.46 -8.47 2.49
CA SER A 27 -13.07 -9.21 1.28
C SER A 27 -11.91 -8.58 0.50
N ILE A 28 -11.59 -7.31 0.80
CA ILE A 28 -10.44 -6.59 0.25
C ILE A 28 -10.05 -5.44 1.19
N SER A 29 -8.75 -5.15 1.20
CA SER A 29 -8.18 -3.94 1.79
C SER A 29 -7.71 -3.04 0.65
N ILE A 30 -8.48 -2.02 0.32
CA ILE A 30 -8.21 -1.04 -0.73
C ILE A 30 -7.15 -0.09 -0.19
N SER A 31 -5.93 -0.20 -0.70
CA SER A 31 -4.74 0.20 0.04
C SER A 31 -4.03 1.38 -0.62
N GLY A 32 -3.86 2.47 0.12
CA GLY A 32 -3.01 3.61 -0.20
C GLY A 32 -1.62 3.52 0.44
N TYR A 33 -1.44 2.66 1.45
CA TYR A 33 -0.17 2.53 2.18
C TYR A 33 1.05 2.45 1.25
N HIS A 34 1.06 1.45 0.36
CA HIS A 34 2.16 1.24 -0.58
C HIS A 34 2.29 2.34 -1.65
N ILE A 35 1.25 3.15 -1.87
CA ILE A 35 1.31 4.30 -2.77
C ILE A 35 2.10 5.43 -2.11
N GLN A 36 1.85 5.71 -0.83
CA GLN A 36 2.63 6.70 -0.06
C GLN A 36 4.08 6.23 0.16
N GLU A 37 4.29 4.96 0.50
CA GLU A 37 5.66 4.41 0.69
C GLU A 37 6.50 4.45 -0.60
N ALA A 38 5.85 4.45 -1.77
CA ALA A 38 6.51 4.64 -3.06
C ALA A 38 6.80 6.12 -3.39
N GLY A 39 6.37 7.06 -2.54
CA GLY A 39 6.67 8.49 -2.63
C GLY A 39 5.49 9.40 -2.97
N ALA A 40 4.26 8.87 -3.05
CA ALA A 40 3.09 9.71 -3.29
C ALA A 40 2.83 10.68 -2.14
N ASN A 41 2.37 11.89 -2.46
CA ASN A 41 1.79 12.78 -1.47
C ASN A 41 0.37 12.31 -1.06
N GLN A 42 -0.17 12.90 0.01
CA GLN A 42 -1.46 12.51 0.60
C GLN A 42 -2.64 12.66 -0.37
N ALA A 43 -2.61 13.65 -1.28
CA ALA A 43 -3.69 13.85 -2.25
C ALA A 43 -3.69 12.75 -3.33
N ILE A 44 -2.50 12.36 -3.81
CA ILE A 44 -2.35 11.25 -4.77
C ILE A 44 -2.73 9.93 -4.13
N GLU A 45 -2.21 9.64 -2.93
CA GLU A 45 -2.58 8.44 -2.17
C GLU A 45 -4.11 8.34 -2.02
N LEU A 46 -4.75 9.42 -1.58
CA LEU A 46 -6.20 9.48 -1.39
C LEU A 46 -6.96 9.24 -2.69
N ALA A 47 -6.63 9.99 -3.75
CA ALA A 47 -7.32 9.90 -5.03
C ALA A 47 -7.19 8.51 -5.66
N PHE A 48 -5.97 7.98 -5.71
CA PHE A 48 -5.68 6.71 -6.37
C PHE A 48 -6.35 5.55 -5.65
N THR A 49 -6.30 5.54 -4.32
CA THR A 49 -6.93 4.49 -3.51
C THR A 49 -8.46 4.52 -3.64
N LEU A 50 -9.07 5.70 -3.66
CA LEU A 50 -10.52 5.81 -3.85
C LEU A 50 -10.94 5.42 -5.28
N ALA A 51 -10.15 5.77 -6.29
CA ALA A 51 -10.38 5.38 -7.68
C ALA A 51 -10.22 3.86 -7.87
N ASP A 52 -9.24 3.22 -7.23
CA ASP A 52 -9.15 1.75 -7.15
C ASP A 52 -10.42 1.17 -6.52
N GLY A 53 -10.91 1.79 -5.43
CA GLY A 53 -12.18 1.42 -4.81
C GLY A 53 -13.37 1.48 -5.77
N MET A 54 -13.43 2.50 -6.63
CA MET A 54 -14.45 2.61 -7.68
C MET A 54 -14.38 1.45 -8.68
N GLU A 55 -13.17 1.09 -9.13
CA GLU A 55 -12.95 -0.04 -10.03
C GLU A 55 -13.36 -1.37 -9.39
N TYR A 56 -13.07 -1.58 -8.10
CA TYR A 56 -13.51 -2.77 -7.38
C TYR A 56 -15.04 -2.84 -7.22
N VAL A 57 -15.71 -1.72 -6.93
CA VAL A 57 -17.17 -1.67 -6.86
C VAL A 57 -17.80 -1.97 -8.23
N ARG A 58 -17.28 -1.36 -9.30
CA ARG A 58 -17.69 -1.67 -10.68
C ARG A 58 -17.50 -3.14 -11.00
N THR A 59 -16.36 -3.71 -10.60
CA THR A 59 -16.05 -5.13 -10.83
C THR A 59 -17.05 -6.05 -10.14
N GLY A 60 -17.43 -5.77 -8.89
CA GLY A 60 -18.46 -6.53 -8.19
C GLY A 60 -19.85 -6.41 -8.83
N ILE A 61 -20.23 -5.21 -9.27
CA ILE A 61 -21.52 -4.99 -9.95
C ILE A 61 -21.54 -5.68 -11.33
N ASN A 62 -20.46 -5.54 -12.10
CA ASN A 62 -20.33 -6.13 -13.44
C ASN A 62 -20.32 -7.67 -13.41
N SER A 63 -19.98 -8.28 -12.27
CA SER A 63 -20.14 -9.73 -12.07
C SER A 63 -21.56 -10.14 -11.65
N GLY A 64 -22.53 -9.22 -11.65
CA GLY A 64 -23.94 -9.46 -11.34
C GLY A 64 -24.31 -9.38 -9.86
N MET A 65 -23.43 -8.91 -8.97
CA MET A 65 -23.76 -8.74 -7.56
C MET A 65 -24.46 -7.40 -7.31
N ASP A 66 -25.46 -7.40 -6.42
CA ASP A 66 -25.99 -6.15 -5.85
C ASP A 66 -24.91 -5.51 -4.97
N VAL A 67 -24.74 -4.19 -5.07
CA VAL A 67 -23.69 -3.44 -4.35
C VAL A 67 -23.73 -3.68 -2.83
N ASP A 68 -24.91 -3.82 -2.24
CA ASP A 68 -25.06 -4.03 -0.80
C ASP A 68 -24.65 -5.44 -0.35
N THR A 69 -24.45 -6.36 -1.30
CA THR A 69 -24.01 -7.74 -1.03
C THR A 69 -22.55 -7.77 -0.58
N PHE A 70 -21.70 -6.88 -1.10
CA PHE A 70 -20.25 -6.90 -0.86
C PHE A 70 -19.69 -5.57 -0.32
N ALA A 71 -20.28 -4.42 -0.66
CA ALA A 71 -19.71 -3.11 -0.33
C ALA A 71 -19.53 -2.89 1.18
N GLY A 72 -20.47 -3.37 2.00
CA GLY A 72 -20.39 -3.31 3.45
C GLY A 72 -19.22 -4.10 4.07
N ARG A 73 -18.46 -4.84 3.25
CA ARG A 73 -17.24 -5.59 3.62
C ARG A 73 -15.97 -5.08 2.96
N LEU A 74 -16.03 -4.03 2.16
CA LEU A 74 -14.84 -3.31 1.71
C LEU A 74 -14.18 -2.60 2.90
N SER A 75 -12.86 -2.68 2.97
CA SER A 75 -12.04 -1.96 3.94
C SER A 75 -10.91 -1.24 3.22
N PHE A 76 -10.33 -0.24 3.88
CA PHE A 76 -9.28 0.60 3.36
C PHE A 76 -8.01 0.49 4.20
N PHE A 77 -6.89 0.93 3.65
CA PHE A 77 -5.62 0.93 4.36
C PHE A 77 -4.74 2.11 3.95
N TRP A 78 -4.49 3.02 4.91
CA TRP A 78 -3.66 4.21 4.71
C TRP A 78 -2.27 4.05 5.31
N ALA A 79 -1.27 4.65 4.67
CA ALA A 79 -0.04 5.01 5.37
C ALA A 79 -0.27 6.31 6.15
N VAL A 80 0.53 6.54 7.17
CA VAL A 80 0.46 7.74 8.01
C VAL A 80 1.88 8.24 8.23
N GLY A 81 2.26 9.27 7.48
CA GLY A 81 3.58 9.87 7.56
C GLY A 81 3.65 11.05 8.54
N MET A 82 4.82 11.70 8.55
CA MET A 82 5.16 12.76 9.51
C MET A 82 4.39 14.08 9.37
N ASN A 83 3.64 14.30 8.28
CA ASN A 83 2.82 15.51 8.16
C ASN A 83 1.48 15.34 8.91
N PHE A 84 1.56 15.46 10.23
CA PHE A 84 0.48 15.20 11.18
C PHE A 84 -0.89 15.76 10.77
N TYR A 85 -0.97 17.03 10.38
CA TYR A 85 -2.25 17.66 10.04
C TYR A 85 -2.80 17.18 8.69
N LEU A 86 -1.94 16.96 7.69
CA LEU A 86 -2.37 16.44 6.39
C LEU A 86 -2.93 15.02 6.52
N GLU A 87 -2.34 14.18 7.37
CA GLU A 87 -2.83 12.81 7.57
C GLU A 87 -4.21 12.78 8.24
N ILE A 88 -4.44 13.64 9.24
CA ILE A 88 -5.76 13.79 9.86
C ILE A 88 -6.78 14.27 8.81
N ALA A 89 -6.44 15.31 8.04
CA ALA A 89 -7.29 15.84 6.99
C ALA A 89 -7.59 14.81 5.89
N LYS A 90 -6.59 14.02 5.47
CA LYS A 90 -6.71 12.93 4.49
C LYS A 90 -7.77 11.92 4.92
N MET A 91 -7.69 11.42 6.16
CA MET A 91 -8.62 10.40 6.64
C MET A 91 -10.06 10.93 6.80
N ARG A 92 -10.21 12.20 7.19
CA ARG A 92 -11.51 12.88 7.25
C ARG A 92 -12.10 13.05 5.84
N ALA A 93 -11.32 13.57 4.90
CA ALA A 93 -11.69 13.75 3.51
C ALA A 93 -12.04 12.42 2.83
N ALA A 94 -11.30 11.35 3.12
CA ALA A 94 -11.54 10.02 2.55
C ALA A 94 -12.96 9.50 2.83
N ARG A 95 -13.45 9.65 4.07
CA ARG A 95 -14.82 9.23 4.43
C ARG A 95 -15.87 10.03 3.68
N LEU A 96 -15.68 11.34 3.53
CA LEU A 96 -16.57 12.21 2.77
C LEU A 96 -16.60 11.82 1.28
N LEU A 97 -15.44 11.68 0.66
CA LEU A 97 -15.32 11.35 -0.75
C LEU A 97 -15.85 9.95 -1.05
N TRP A 98 -15.53 8.95 -0.21
CA TRP A 98 -16.06 7.60 -0.38
C TRP A 98 -17.59 7.55 -0.28
N TRP A 99 -18.18 8.28 0.67
CA TRP A 99 -19.63 8.42 0.74
C TRP A 99 -20.21 9.01 -0.56
N ARG A 100 -19.59 10.07 -1.09
CA ARG A 100 -19.99 10.72 -2.36
C ARG A 100 -19.86 9.77 -3.56
N ILE A 101 -18.79 8.98 -3.61
CA ILE A 101 -18.57 7.96 -4.64
C ILE A 101 -19.67 6.90 -4.55
N MET A 102 -19.86 6.31 -3.37
CA MET A 102 -20.79 5.20 -3.18
C MET A 102 -22.24 5.58 -3.47
N LYS A 103 -22.63 6.84 -3.26
CA LYS A 103 -23.95 7.35 -3.64
C LYS A 103 -24.30 7.14 -5.12
N GLN A 104 -23.31 7.17 -6.01
CA GLN A 104 -23.53 7.00 -7.45
C GLN A 104 -23.97 5.58 -7.81
N PHE A 105 -23.67 4.59 -6.96
CA PHE A 105 -24.08 3.20 -7.12
C PHE A 105 -25.42 2.86 -6.45
N ASN A 106 -26.13 3.88 -5.93
CA ASN A 106 -27.46 3.76 -5.30
C ASN A 106 -27.59 2.64 -4.24
N PRO A 107 -26.66 2.49 -3.28
CA PRO A 107 -26.78 1.50 -2.22
C PRO A 107 -27.99 1.81 -1.33
N LYS A 108 -28.68 0.75 -0.88
CA LYS A 108 -29.81 0.86 0.05
C LYS A 108 -29.32 0.79 1.50
N SER A 109 -28.21 0.10 1.74
CA SER A 109 -27.61 -0.02 3.07
C SER A 109 -26.65 1.14 3.36
N PRO A 110 -26.81 1.85 4.50
CA PRO A 110 -25.84 2.85 4.94
C PRO A 110 -24.42 2.28 5.12
N LYS A 111 -24.30 0.98 5.46
CA LYS A 111 -23.00 0.32 5.65
C LYS A 111 -22.17 0.27 4.37
N SER A 112 -22.81 0.24 3.20
CA SER A 112 -22.14 0.21 1.90
C SER A 112 -21.46 1.53 1.55
N MET A 113 -21.83 2.63 2.21
CA MET A 113 -21.22 3.95 2.04
C MET A 113 -20.15 4.25 3.11
N MET A 114 -19.90 3.33 4.06
CA MET A 114 -18.92 3.54 5.12
C MET A 114 -17.51 3.22 4.63
N LEU A 115 -16.58 4.16 4.82
CA LEU A 115 -15.15 3.87 4.72
C LEU A 115 -14.64 3.42 6.09
N ARG A 116 -14.21 2.16 6.18
CA ARG A 116 -13.61 1.56 7.38
C ARG A 116 -12.16 1.25 7.07
N THR A 117 -11.22 1.72 7.89
CA THR A 117 -9.81 1.73 7.53
C THR A 117 -8.90 1.12 8.59
N HIS A 118 -7.90 0.40 8.10
CA HIS A 118 -6.63 0.21 8.79
C HIS A 118 -5.72 1.41 8.51
N SER A 119 -4.76 1.66 9.39
CA SER A 119 -3.67 2.61 9.16
C SER A 119 -2.37 1.97 9.64
N GLN A 120 -1.27 2.25 8.95
CA GLN A 120 0.08 1.89 9.38
C GLN A 120 0.94 3.16 9.34
N THR A 121 1.75 3.35 10.36
CA THR A 121 2.76 4.44 10.36
C THR A 121 3.72 4.24 9.19
N SER A 122 4.25 5.31 8.59
CA SER A 122 5.12 5.19 7.42
C SER A 122 6.41 4.43 7.78
N GLY A 123 6.79 3.43 6.98
CA GLY A 123 8.09 2.76 7.13
C GLY A 123 9.20 3.64 6.58
N TRP A 124 8.94 4.28 5.45
CA TRP A 124 9.84 5.21 4.78
C TRP A 124 10.24 6.44 5.63
N SER A 125 9.40 6.86 6.59
CA SER A 125 9.75 7.97 7.50
C SER A 125 10.79 7.59 8.56
N LEU A 126 11.04 6.31 8.77
CA LEU A 126 11.94 5.79 9.80
C LEU A 126 13.37 5.71 9.27
N THR A 127 14.32 5.99 10.17
CA THR A 127 15.74 6.16 9.81
C THR A 127 16.58 5.02 10.36
N GLU A 128 17.58 4.61 9.60
CA GLU A 128 18.63 3.69 10.07
C GLU A 128 19.50 4.37 11.15
N GLN A 129 19.86 5.64 10.91
CA GLN A 129 20.66 6.46 11.83
C GLN A 129 19.83 6.95 13.01
N ASP A 130 20.44 6.98 14.20
CA ASP A 130 19.82 7.36 15.47
C ASP A 130 18.38 6.81 15.63
N PRO A 131 18.21 5.46 15.60
CA PRO A 131 16.92 4.82 15.40
C PRO A 131 15.95 5.01 16.57
N TYR A 132 16.41 5.44 17.75
CA TYR A 132 15.51 5.78 18.86
C TYR A 132 14.61 6.99 18.55
N ASN A 133 15.01 7.87 17.62
CA ASN A 133 14.13 8.91 17.10
C ASN A 133 12.87 8.34 16.43
N ASN A 134 12.93 7.12 15.91
CA ASN A 134 11.78 6.44 15.30
C ASN A 134 10.65 6.20 16.31
N VAL A 135 10.96 6.02 17.60
CA VAL A 135 9.93 5.93 18.65
C VAL A 135 9.06 7.19 18.69
N VAL A 136 9.69 8.37 18.55
CA VAL A 136 8.99 9.66 18.53
C VAL A 136 8.20 9.82 17.23
N ARG A 137 8.81 9.50 16.08
CA ARG A 137 8.15 9.57 14.76
C ARG A 137 6.88 8.72 14.73
N THR A 138 7.00 7.43 15.07
CA THR A 138 5.88 6.50 15.12
C THR A 138 4.82 6.92 16.14
N THR A 139 5.21 7.54 17.25
CA THR A 139 4.22 8.08 18.22
C THR A 139 3.39 9.21 17.61
N ILE A 140 4.03 10.16 16.91
CA ILE A 140 3.34 11.28 16.24
C ILE A 140 2.42 10.76 15.11
N GLU A 141 2.91 9.82 14.32
CA GLU A 141 2.14 9.18 13.25
C GLU A 141 0.94 8.39 13.80
N ALA A 142 1.15 7.62 14.88
CA ALA A 142 0.07 6.92 15.57
C ALA A 142 -1.01 7.88 16.07
N MET A 143 -0.61 9.02 16.65
CA MET A 143 -1.56 10.06 17.07
C MET A 143 -2.33 10.64 15.88
N ALA A 144 -1.69 10.88 14.74
CA ALA A 144 -2.38 11.33 13.53
C ALA A 144 -3.41 10.30 13.04
N ALA A 145 -3.08 9.00 13.06
CA ALA A 145 -4.01 7.92 12.71
C ALA A 145 -5.23 7.87 13.66
N VAL A 146 -5.00 8.06 14.96
CA VAL A 146 -6.05 8.08 15.99
C VAL A 146 -6.96 9.31 15.81
N PHE A 147 -6.39 10.50 15.66
CA PHE A 147 -7.16 11.72 15.42
C PHE A 147 -7.88 11.71 14.07
N GLY A 148 -7.31 11.04 13.06
CA GLY A 148 -7.95 10.79 11.78
C GLY A 148 -9.10 9.78 11.86
N GLY A 149 -9.28 9.07 12.98
CA GLY A 149 -10.38 8.14 13.22
C GLY A 149 -10.21 6.78 12.54
N THR A 150 -9.02 6.18 12.63
CA THR A 150 -8.77 4.81 12.14
C THR A 150 -9.57 3.74 12.91
N GLN A 151 -9.85 2.59 12.29
CA GLN A 151 -10.53 1.45 12.93
C GLN A 151 -9.55 0.40 13.46
N SER A 152 -8.33 0.35 12.92
CA SER A 152 -7.21 -0.41 13.45
C SER A 152 -5.89 0.27 13.09
N LEU A 153 -4.82 -0.02 13.83
CA LEU A 153 -3.53 0.66 13.68
C LEU A 153 -2.36 -0.31 13.80
N HIS A 154 -1.40 -0.19 12.89
CA HIS A 154 -0.07 -0.76 12.98
C HIS A 154 0.92 0.37 13.27
N THR A 155 1.70 0.20 14.33
CA THR A 155 2.84 1.06 14.66
C THR A 155 4.12 0.31 14.35
N ASN A 156 4.97 0.88 13.51
CA ASN A 156 6.24 0.26 13.14
C ASN A 156 7.18 0.22 14.34
N ALA A 157 8.15 -0.68 14.29
CA ALA A 157 9.18 -0.76 15.30
C ALA A 157 10.34 0.20 14.97
N LEU A 158 11.14 0.53 15.98
CA LEU A 158 12.22 1.51 15.82
C LEU A 158 13.35 1.04 14.88
N ASP A 159 13.43 -0.26 14.62
CA ASP A 159 14.41 -0.98 13.80
C ASP A 159 13.91 -1.27 12.36
N GLU A 160 12.75 -0.73 11.96
CA GLU A 160 12.10 -0.96 10.65
C GLU A 160 13.02 -0.71 9.44
N ALA A 161 13.86 0.32 9.50
CA ALA A 161 14.77 0.68 8.41
C ALA A 161 15.99 -0.28 8.29
N ILE A 162 16.15 -1.19 9.25
CA ILE A 162 17.35 -2.03 9.41
C ILE A 162 16.99 -3.51 9.25
N ALA A 163 16.00 -3.99 10.00
CA ALA A 163 15.64 -5.41 10.07
C ALA A 163 14.18 -5.59 10.49
N LEU A 164 13.75 -6.86 10.55
CA LEU A 164 12.47 -7.18 11.17
C LEU A 164 12.51 -6.91 12.68
N PRO A 165 11.36 -6.56 13.30
CA PRO A 165 11.33 -6.21 14.70
C PRO A 165 11.84 -7.32 15.63
N THR A 166 12.68 -6.95 16.59
CA THR A 166 12.99 -7.76 17.78
C THR A 166 11.81 -7.78 18.76
N GLU A 167 11.82 -8.67 19.76
CA GLU A 167 10.81 -8.63 20.84
C GLU A 167 10.81 -7.30 21.60
N PHE A 168 11.98 -6.69 21.75
CA PHE A 168 12.16 -5.41 22.43
C PHE A 168 11.50 -4.27 21.64
N SER A 169 11.84 -4.13 20.36
CA SER A 169 11.31 -3.05 19.53
C SER A 169 9.82 -3.22 19.24
N ALA A 170 9.35 -4.45 19.02
CA ALA A 170 7.93 -4.77 18.86
C ALA A 170 7.11 -4.46 20.12
N ARG A 171 7.68 -4.66 21.32
CA ARG A 171 7.04 -4.25 22.59
C ARG A 171 6.85 -2.74 22.64
N ILE A 172 7.85 -1.95 22.25
CA ILE A 172 7.75 -0.48 22.22
C ILE A 172 6.65 -0.06 21.24
N ALA A 173 6.69 -0.58 20.01
CA ALA A 173 5.70 -0.28 18.98
C ALA A 173 4.27 -0.55 19.46
N ARG A 174 4.00 -1.71 20.07
CA ARG A 174 2.69 -2.03 20.66
C ARG A 174 2.34 -1.08 21.81
N ASN A 175 3.29 -0.81 22.71
CA ASN A 175 3.05 0.03 23.88
C ASN A 175 2.77 1.48 23.51
N THR A 176 3.29 2.00 22.38
CA THR A 176 2.88 3.31 21.85
C THR A 176 1.36 3.39 21.71
N GLN A 177 0.71 2.37 21.14
CA GLN A 177 -0.75 2.35 21.01
C GLN A 177 -1.45 2.23 22.37
N ILE A 178 -0.94 1.38 23.27
CA ILE A 178 -1.52 1.17 24.62
C ILE A 178 -1.47 2.47 25.43
N ILE A 179 -0.33 3.19 25.42
CA ILE A 179 -0.19 4.47 26.13
C ILE A 179 -1.18 5.49 25.56
N ILE A 180 -1.34 5.57 24.22
CA ILE A 180 -2.33 6.45 23.61
C ILE A 180 -3.74 6.12 24.13
N GLN A 181 -4.10 4.84 24.20
CA GLN A 181 -5.43 4.41 24.65
C GLN A 181 -5.67 4.67 26.14
N GLU A 182 -4.71 4.31 26.98
CA GLU A 182 -4.93 4.18 28.44
C GLU A 182 -4.50 5.44 29.22
N GLU A 183 -3.55 6.24 28.72
CA GLU A 183 -2.95 7.34 29.48
C GLU A 183 -3.27 8.73 28.93
N THR A 184 -3.45 8.88 27.61
CA THR A 184 -3.57 10.22 26.99
C THR A 184 -4.97 10.84 27.08
N HIS A 185 -5.99 10.04 27.38
CA HIS A 185 -7.41 10.42 27.35
C HIS A 185 -7.94 10.91 25.98
N ILE A 186 -7.15 10.79 24.91
CA ILE A 186 -7.53 11.25 23.56
C ILE A 186 -8.75 10.49 23.02
N CYS A 187 -8.95 9.24 23.44
CA CYS A 187 -10.09 8.42 23.02
C CYS A 187 -11.45 8.84 23.61
N ASN A 188 -11.48 9.81 24.53
CA ASN A 188 -12.71 10.22 25.23
C ASN A 188 -13.62 11.15 24.41
N VAL A 189 -13.13 11.72 23.30
CA VAL A 189 -13.88 12.67 22.46
C VAL A 189 -13.88 12.19 21.01
N VAL A 190 -15.07 12.14 20.40
CA VAL A 190 -15.22 11.78 18.98
C VAL A 190 -14.81 12.98 18.10
N ASP A 191 -13.90 12.73 17.15
CA ASP A 191 -13.33 13.74 16.24
C ASP A 191 -12.98 15.06 16.95
N PRO A 192 -11.98 15.06 17.87
CA PRO A 192 -11.69 16.23 18.71
C PRO A 192 -11.18 17.45 17.93
N TRP A 193 -10.86 17.30 16.64
CA TRP A 193 -10.52 18.40 15.74
C TRP A 193 -11.74 19.04 15.05
N ALA A 194 -12.94 18.46 15.20
CA ALA A 194 -14.15 18.99 14.62
C ALA A 194 -14.38 20.46 15.03
N GLY A 195 -14.58 21.33 14.05
CA GLY A 195 -14.76 22.76 14.25
C GLY A 195 -13.46 23.57 14.34
N SER A 196 -12.28 22.95 14.33
CA SER A 196 -11.02 23.68 14.14
C SER A 196 -11.00 24.32 12.75
N TYR A 197 -10.93 25.66 12.69
CA TYR A 197 -10.95 26.39 11.41
C TYR A 197 -9.88 25.89 10.44
N MET A 198 -8.68 25.63 10.95
CA MET A 198 -7.57 25.10 10.15
C MET A 198 -7.87 23.69 9.66
N MET A 199 -8.31 22.78 10.54
CA MET A 199 -8.51 21.38 10.15
C MET A 199 -9.67 21.21 9.18
N GLU A 200 -10.75 21.97 9.35
CA GLU A 200 -11.88 21.93 8.41
C GLU A 200 -11.49 22.46 7.03
N LYS A 201 -10.76 23.57 6.98
CA LYS A 201 -10.25 24.10 5.70
C LYS A 201 -9.29 23.11 5.04
N LEU A 202 -8.34 22.55 5.80
CA LEU A 202 -7.37 21.59 5.27
C LEU A 202 -8.03 20.30 4.77
N THR A 203 -9.08 19.85 5.45
CA THR A 203 -9.88 18.69 5.04
C THR A 203 -10.63 18.98 3.74
N GLN A 204 -11.22 20.17 3.59
CA GLN A 204 -11.89 20.58 2.36
C GLN A 204 -10.89 20.69 1.20
N ASP A 205 -9.74 21.34 1.40
CA ASP A 205 -8.72 21.50 0.37
C ASP A 205 -8.15 20.14 -0.07
N MET A 206 -7.95 19.22 0.87
CA MET A 206 -7.56 17.83 0.58
C MET A 206 -8.63 17.09 -0.24
N ALA A 207 -9.90 17.25 0.12
CA ALA A 207 -11.01 16.63 -0.60
C ALA A 207 -11.12 17.16 -2.03
N ASP A 208 -11.01 18.48 -2.23
CA ASP A 208 -11.07 19.12 -3.53
C ASP A 208 -9.89 18.66 -4.42
N LYS A 209 -8.66 18.66 -3.87
CA LYS A 209 -7.48 18.23 -4.62
C LYS A 209 -7.53 16.76 -5.02
N ALA A 210 -7.98 15.88 -4.12
CA ALA A 210 -8.14 14.47 -4.44
C ALA A 210 -9.28 14.25 -5.45
N TRP A 211 -10.35 15.05 -5.40
CA TRP A 211 -11.45 14.96 -6.34
C TRP A 211 -11.03 15.36 -7.77
N GLU A 212 -10.25 16.43 -7.93
CA GLU A 212 -9.65 16.80 -9.23
C GLU A 212 -8.87 15.64 -9.86
N LEU A 213 -8.05 14.95 -9.05
CA LEU A 213 -7.27 13.79 -9.50
C LEU A 213 -8.17 12.59 -9.85
N ILE A 214 -9.23 12.35 -9.08
CA ILE A 214 -10.23 11.32 -9.41
C ILE A 214 -10.91 11.63 -10.74
N GLU A 215 -11.28 12.89 -11.00
CA GLU A 215 -11.88 13.30 -12.28
C GLU A 215 -10.92 13.12 -13.46
N GLU A 216 -9.63 13.42 -13.27
CA GLU A 216 -8.59 13.13 -14.28
C GLU A 216 -8.51 11.63 -14.57
N ILE A 217 -8.46 10.77 -13.55
CA ILE A 217 -8.43 9.30 -13.70
C ILE A 217 -9.68 8.79 -14.43
N GLU A 218 -10.85 9.29 -14.05
CA GLU A 218 -12.12 8.90 -14.67
C GLU A 218 -12.18 9.32 -16.14
N SER A 219 -11.61 10.47 -16.50
CA SER A 219 -11.50 10.92 -17.89
C SER A 219 -10.61 10.01 -18.75
N MET A 220 -9.66 9.31 -18.14
CA MET A 220 -8.80 8.30 -18.79
C MET A 220 -9.49 6.92 -18.94
N GLY A 221 -10.70 6.76 -18.41
CA GLY A 221 -11.43 5.50 -18.40
C GLY A 221 -11.22 4.67 -17.12
N GLY A 222 -10.87 5.32 -16.01
CA GLY A 222 -10.76 4.70 -14.69
C GLY A 222 -9.34 4.26 -14.33
N MET A 223 -9.16 3.86 -13.07
CA MET A 223 -7.83 3.59 -12.49
C MET A 223 -7.11 2.43 -13.17
N THR A 224 -7.84 1.42 -13.66
CA THR A 224 -7.27 0.33 -14.47
C THR A 224 -6.53 0.88 -15.70
N LYS A 225 -7.11 1.86 -16.42
CA LYS A 225 -6.48 2.47 -17.60
C LYS A 225 -5.34 3.43 -17.24
N ALA A 226 -5.48 4.17 -16.14
CA ALA A 226 -4.42 5.00 -15.60
C ALA A 226 -3.16 4.18 -15.23
N VAL A 227 -3.35 2.97 -14.68
CA VAL A 227 -2.25 2.03 -14.39
C VAL A 227 -1.67 1.41 -15.67
N GLU A 228 -2.50 0.93 -16.60
CA GLU A 228 -2.05 0.32 -17.86
C GLU A 228 -1.21 1.28 -18.72
N SER A 229 -1.56 2.57 -18.73
CA SER A 229 -0.82 3.61 -19.45
C SER A 229 0.52 4.00 -18.80
N GLY A 230 0.72 3.64 -17.52
CA GLY A 230 1.88 4.05 -16.72
C GLY A 230 1.75 5.43 -16.06
N TRP A 231 0.69 6.19 -16.36
CA TRP A 231 0.48 7.55 -15.83
C TRP A 231 0.48 7.59 -14.30
N ALA A 232 -0.26 6.67 -13.66
CA ALA A 232 -0.36 6.64 -12.20
C ALA A 232 1.01 6.42 -11.55
N LYS A 233 1.81 5.51 -12.11
CA LYS A 233 3.16 5.24 -11.62
C LYS A 233 4.08 6.46 -11.77
N MET A 234 4.05 7.13 -12.93
CA MET A 234 4.87 8.34 -13.16
C MET A 234 4.53 9.45 -12.16
N LYS A 235 3.25 9.67 -11.84
CA LYS A 235 2.85 10.67 -10.82
C LYS A 235 3.46 10.41 -9.45
N VAL A 236 3.52 9.15 -9.04
CA VAL A 236 4.15 8.74 -7.77
C VAL A 236 5.66 8.95 -7.83
N GLU A 237 6.31 8.54 -8.91
CA GLU A 237 7.76 8.69 -9.10
C GLU A 237 8.19 10.16 -9.20
N GLU A 238 7.37 11.04 -9.77
CA GLU A 238 7.58 12.49 -9.77
C GLU A 238 7.62 13.04 -8.33
N CYS A 239 6.68 12.63 -7.47
CA CYS A 239 6.68 13.03 -6.06
C CYS A 239 7.88 12.46 -5.30
N ALA A 240 8.26 11.21 -5.56
CA ALA A 240 9.43 10.58 -4.96
C ALA A 240 10.72 11.33 -5.33
N ALA A 241 10.89 11.67 -6.60
CA ALA A 241 12.07 12.39 -7.10
C ALA A 241 12.16 13.81 -6.52
N ASP A 242 11.04 14.54 -6.44
CA ASP A 242 10.99 15.85 -5.77
C ASP A 242 11.35 15.72 -4.29
N LYS A 243 10.73 14.76 -3.57
CA LYS A 243 10.98 14.55 -2.16
C LYS A 243 12.43 14.21 -1.86
N GLN A 244 13.02 13.31 -2.64
CA GLN A 244 14.43 12.94 -2.50
C GLN A 244 15.34 14.16 -2.71
N ALA A 245 15.10 14.94 -3.76
CA ALA A 245 15.89 16.15 -4.04
C ALA A 245 15.80 17.19 -2.91
N ARG A 246 14.63 17.32 -2.28
CA ARG A 246 14.45 18.20 -1.11
C ARG A 246 15.18 17.71 0.13
N ILE A 247 15.28 16.40 0.34
CA ILE A 247 16.05 15.80 1.44
C ILE A 247 17.54 16.01 1.20
N ASP A 248 18.03 15.71 -0.01
CA ASP A 248 19.45 15.78 -0.35
C ASP A 248 19.96 17.22 -0.34
N SER A 249 19.14 18.19 -0.76
CA SER A 249 19.43 19.63 -0.64
C SER A 249 19.24 20.19 0.78
N GLY A 250 18.79 19.38 1.74
CA GLY A 250 18.54 19.79 3.12
C GLY A 250 17.33 20.72 3.31
N LYS A 251 16.52 20.95 2.28
CA LYS A 251 15.26 21.71 2.36
C LYS A 251 14.25 21.03 3.26
N ASP A 252 14.20 19.70 3.19
CA ASP A 252 13.45 18.86 4.11
C ASP A 252 14.41 18.24 5.11
N VAL A 253 14.24 18.54 6.39
CA VAL A 253 15.12 18.07 7.46
C VAL A 253 14.71 16.66 7.88
N ILE A 254 15.69 15.77 7.95
CA ILE A 254 15.60 14.46 8.61
C ILE A 254 16.66 14.41 9.71
N VAL A 255 16.20 14.55 10.96
CA VAL A 255 17.06 14.51 12.16
C VAL A 255 17.80 13.18 12.24
N GLY A 256 19.12 13.25 12.45
CA GLY A 256 20.03 12.10 12.47
C GLY A 256 20.61 11.75 11.09
N VAL A 257 19.98 12.19 9.99
CA VAL A 257 20.36 11.79 8.62
C VAL A 257 21.05 12.92 7.86
N ASN A 258 20.35 14.01 7.58
CA ASN A 258 20.92 15.17 6.87
C ASN A 258 21.25 16.34 7.80
N LYS A 259 20.73 16.33 9.03
CA LYS A 259 20.99 17.35 10.05
C LYS A 259 21.03 16.73 11.44
N TYR A 260 21.85 17.30 12.32
CA TYR A 260 22.07 16.79 13.70
C TYR A 260 22.58 15.34 13.71
N LYS A 261 23.53 15.03 12.82
CA LYS A 261 24.13 13.70 12.72
C LYS A 261 24.98 13.41 13.95
N LEU A 262 24.99 12.17 14.40
CA LEU A 262 25.95 11.70 15.41
C LEU A 262 27.32 11.53 14.77
N ASP A 263 28.38 11.76 15.52
CA ASP A 263 29.75 11.46 15.07
C ASP A 263 29.98 9.95 14.95
N LYS A 264 29.23 9.15 15.73
CA LYS A 264 29.27 7.69 15.74
C LYS A 264 27.91 7.13 16.16
N GLU A 265 27.41 6.16 15.40
CA GLU A 265 26.20 5.39 15.73
C GLU A 265 26.49 4.28 16.74
N ASP A 266 25.55 4.03 17.65
CA ASP A 266 25.59 2.90 18.57
C ASP A 266 25.04 1.63 17.89
N PRO A 267 25.60 0.43 18.17
CA PRO A 267 25.09 -0.80 17.62
C PRO A 267 23.70 -1.12 18.19
N ILE A 268 22.80 -1.59 17.32
CA ILE A 268 21.48 -2.09 17.70
C ILE A 268 21.42 -3.61 17.50
N ASP A 269 20.72 -4.30 18.40
CA ASP A 269 20.43 -5.73 18.25
C ASP A 269 19.34 -5.92 17.18
N ILE A 270 19.60 -6.80 16.22
CA ILE A 270 18.72 -7.04 15.07
C ILE A 270 18.30 -8.49 14.99
N LEU A 271 17.09 -8.74 14.49
CA LEU A 271 16.63 -10.09 14.23
C LEU A 271 17.27 -10.63 12.94
N ASP A 272 18.28 -11.48 13.08
CA ASP A 272 18.85 -12.23 11.96
C ASP A 272 18.05 -13.53 11.69
N ILE A 273 17.73 -13.76 10.42
CA ILE A 273 16.97 -14.93 9.98
C ILE A 273 17.85 -15.83 9.14
N ASP A 274 18.10 -17.05 9.63
CA ASP A 274 18.77 -18.09 8.86
C ASP A 274 17.86 -18.61 7.72
N ASN A 275 18.01 -17.96 6.56
CA ASN A 275 17.28 -18.30 5.35
C ASN A 275 17.63 -19.70 4.80
N HIS A 276 18.81 -20.25 5.12
CA HIS A 276 19.18 -21.61 4.73
C HIS A 276 18.36 -22.62 5.52
N ALA A 277 18.33 -22.49 6.85
CA ALA A 277 17.53 -23.36 7.70
C ALA A 277 16.02 -23.27 7.37
N VAL A 278 15.50 -22.06 7.12
CA VAL A 278 14.11 -21.87 6.69
C VAL A 278 13.83 -22.60 5.37
N ARG A 279 14.70 -22.42 4.36
CA ARG A 279 14.54 -23.08 3.05
C ARG A 279 14.56 -24.60 3.19
N GLU A 280 15.54 -25.15 3.90
CA GLU A 280 15.66 -26.60 4.10
C GLU A 280 14.40 -27.18 4.77
N SER A 281 13.91 -26.53 5.82
CA SER A 281 12.68 -26.90 6.51
C SER A 281 11.46 -26.88 5.56
N GLN A 282 11.32 -25.83 4.74
CA GLN A 282 10.20 -25.74 3.79
C GLN A 282 10.28 -26.79 2.69
N VAL A 283 11.46 -27.07 2.15
CA VAL A 283 11.68 -28.13 1.14
C VAL A 283 11.33 -29.50 1.72
N ALA A 284 11.77 -29.80 2.94
CA ALA A 284 11.43 -31.05 3.62
C ALA A 284 9.91 -31.20 3.84
N ARG A 285 9.23 -30.13 4.27
CA ARG A 285 7.75 -30.11 4.41
C ARG A 285 7.04 -30.34 3.09
N LEU A 286 7.49 -29.70 2.01
CA LEU A 286 6.92 -29.90 0.67
C LEU A 286 7.11 -31.33 0.17
N ALA A 287 8.30 -31.92 0.37
CA ALA A 287 8.57 -33.31 0.01
C ALA A 287 7.63 -34.27 0.76
N LYS A 288 7.46 -34.07 2.08
CA LYS A 288 6.54 -34.87 2.90
C LYS A 288 5.09 -34.77 2.42
N ILE A 289 4.59 -33.55 2.17
CA ILE A 289 3.22 -33.33 1.71
C ILE A 289 2.97 -33.98 0.35
N ARG A 290 3.91 -33.83 -0.60
CA ARG A 290 3.81 -34.43 -1.93
C ARG A 290 3.84 -35.95 -1.88
N ALA A 291 4.63 -36.55 -1.00
CA ALA A 291 4.69 -38.00 -0.83
C ALA A 291 3.43 -38.59 -0.19
N SER A 292 2.74 -37.85 0.69
CA SER A 292 1.59 -38.38 1.46
C SER A 292 0.21 -38.07 0.88
N ARG A 293 0.12 -37.17 -0.11
CA ARG A 293 -1.18 -36.72 -0.67
C ARG A 293 -1.65 -37.63 -1.80
N ASP A 294 -2.97 -37.66 -2.02
CA ASP A 294 -3.55 -38.24 -3.23
C ASP A 294 -3.23 -37.35 -4.44
N SER A 295 -2.23 -37.75 -5.22
CA SER A 295 -1.75 -36.97 -6.34
C SER A 295 -2.76 -36.88 -7.49
N ALA A 296 -3.59 -37.92 -7.69
CA ALA A 296 -4.61 -37.92 -8.74
C ALA A 296 -5.74 -36.95 -8.38
N ALA A 297 -6.19 -36.96 -7.13
CA ALA A 297 -7.20 -36.01 -6.65
C ALA A 297 -6.70 -34.56 -6.72
N VAL A 298 -5.44 -34.30 -6.35
CA VAL A 298 -4.83 -32.96 -6.49
C VAL A 298 -4.83 -32.52 -7.95
N GLN A 299 -4.37 -33.36 -8.86
CA GLN A 299 -4.31 -33.01 -10.28
C GLN A 299 -5.70 -32.68 -10.83
N ALA A 300 -6.71 -33.49 -10.52
CA ALA A 300 -8.09 -33.22 -10.93
C ALA A 300 -8.62 -31.87 -10.39
N ALA A 301 -8.27 -31.49 -9.16
CA ALA A 301 -8.65 -30.19 -8.59
C ALA A 301 -7.92 -29.01 -9.26
N LEU A 302 -6.65 -29.18 -9.62
CA LEU A 302 -5.89 -28.17 -10.37
C LEU A 302 -6.42 -28.03 -11.80
N ASP A 303 -6.80 -29.12 -12.46
CA ASP A 303 -7.40 -29.08 -13.80
C ASP A 303 -8.78 -28.40 -13.77
N ALA A 304 -9.55 -28.57 -12.69
CA ALA A 304 -10.79 -27.84 -12.48
C ALA A 304 -10.57 -26.32 -12.34
N LEU A 305 -9.49 -25.88 -11.66
CA LEU A 305 -9.09 -24.47 -11.60
C LEU A 305 -8.73 -23.93 -12.99
N THR A 306 -7.92 -24.66 -13.75
CA THR A 306 -7.57 -24.28 -15.13
C THR A 306 -8.84 -24.17 -16.00
N ARG A 307 -9.74 -25.15 -15.95
CA ARG A 307 -11.01 -25.11 -16.68
C ARG A 307 -11.88 -23.92 -16.29
N CYS A 308 -11.98 -23.62 -14.99
CA CYS A 308 -12.72 -22.45 -14.50
C CYS A 308 -12.12 -21.13 -15.02
N ALA A 309 -10.80 -21.03 -15.09
CA ALA A 309 -10.11 -19.90 -15.68
C ALA A 309 -10.39 -19.75 -17.18
N GLU A 310 -10.55 -20.85 -17.93
CA GLU A 310 -10.88 -20.85 -19.37
C GLU A 310 -12.35 -20.49 -19.64
N THR A 311 -13.29 -21.14 -18.93
CA THR A 311 -14.72 -21.05 -19.25
C THR A 311 -15.45 -19.99 -18.45
N SER A 312 -14.84 -19.47 -17.38
CA SER A 312 -15.51 -18.64 -16.35
C SER A 312 -16.69 -19.34 -15.66
N GLU A 313 -16.84 -20.66 -15.81
CA GLU A 313 -17.86 -21.43 -15.11
C GLU A 313 -17.34 -21.86 -13.73
N GLY A 314 -18.07 -21.50 -12.68
CA GLY A 314 -17.69 -21.76 -11.28
C GLY A 314 -17.03 -20.55 -10.62
N ASN A 315 -16.42 -20.80 -9.45
CA ASN A 315 -15.79 -19.76 -8.64
C ASN A 315 -14.36 -20.18 -8.29
N LEU A 316 -13.37 -19.34 -8.63
CA LEU A 316 -11.96 -19.66 -8.44
C LEU A 316 -11.57 -19.87 -6.96
N LEU A 317 -12.16 -19.11 -6.03
CA LEU A 317 -11.86 -19.26 -4.60
C LEU A 317 -12.42 -20.59 -4.05
N ASP A 318 -13.65 -20.97 -4.43
CA ASP A 318 -14.22 -22.27 -4.05
C ASP A 318 -13.35 -23.44 -4.52
N LEU A 319 -12.93 -23.41 -5.78
CA LEU A 319 -12.06 -24.44 -6.36
C LEU A 319 -10.67 -24.45 -5.71
N ALA A 320 -10.11 -23.28 -5.39
CA ALA A 320 -8.84 -23.18 -4.67
C ALA A 320 -8.95 -23.78 -3.26
N VAL A 321 -10.03 -23.53 -2.52
CA VAL A 321 -10.28 -24.15 -1.21
C VAL A 321 -10.32 -25.68 -1.30
N LYS A 322 -10.97 -26.22 -2.35
CA LYS A 322 -10.98 -27.67 -2.62
C LYS A 322 -9.59 -28.21 -2.92
N ALA A 323 -8.82 -27.54 -3.76
CA ALA A 323 -7.44 -27.92 -4.07
C ALA A 323 -6.53 -27.90 -2.83
N VAL A 324 -6.61 -26.85 -2.00
CA VAL A 324 -5.85 -26.73 -0.74
C VAL A 324 -6.21 -27.84 0.26
N ARG A 325 -7.49 -28.24 0.33
CA ARG A 325 -7.93 -29.36 1.18
C ARG A 325 -7.27 -30.68 0.77
N LEU A 326 -7.02 -30.86 -0.52
CA LEU A 326 -6.29 -32.00 -1.10
C LEU A 326 -4.76 -31.86 -1.03
N ARG A 327 -4.25 -30.78 -0.43
CA ARG A 327 -2.82 -30.46 -0.31
C ARG A 327 -2.14 -30.07 -1.62
N ALA A 328 -2.88 -29.41 -2.52
CA ALA A 328 -2.25 -28.57 -3.52
C ALA A 328 -1.47 -27.43 -2.85
N THR A 329 -0.33 -27.07 -3.44
CA THR A 329 0.54 -25.99 -2.96
C THR A 329 0.14 -24.65 -3.58
N VAL A 330 0.62 -23.55 -2.98
CA VAL A 330 0.42 -22.19 -3.52
C VAL A 330 0.96 -22.08 -4.94
N GLY A 331 2.14 -22.64 -5.21
CA GLY A 331 2.75 -22.67 -6.55
C GLY A 331 1.86 -23.40 -7.55
N GLU A 332 1.43 -24.62 -7.24
CA GLU A 332 0.59 -25.43 -8.14
C GLU A 332 -0.76 -24.76 -8.48
N ILE A 333 -1.42 -24.13 -7.50
CA ILE A 333 -2.66 -23.38 -7.73
C ILE A 333 -2.39 -22.16 -8.61
N SER A 334 -1.28 -21.45 -8.36
CA SER A 334 -0.90 -20.27 -9.14
C SER A 334 -0.58 -20.64 -10.59
N ASP A 335 0.20 -21.72 -10.78
CA ASP A 335 0.59 -22.23 -12.08
C ASP A 335 -0.62 -22.76 -12.86
N ALA A 336 -1.61 -23.35 -12.19
CA ALA A 336 -2.85 -23.81 -12.83
C ALA A 336 -3.66 -22.66 -13.47
N LEU A 337 -3.67 -21.48 -12.83
CA LEU A 337 -4.29 -20.27 -13.37
C LEU A 337 -3.40 -19.59 -14.43
N GLU A 338 -2.08 -19.63 -14.23
CA GLU A 338 -1.10 -19.07 -15.17
C GLU A 338 -1.19 -19.71 -16.56
N LYS A 339 -1.53 -21.00 -16.67
CA LYS A 339 -1.76 -21.68 -17.96
C LYS A 339 -2.73 -20.92 -18.88
N VAL A 340 -3.70 -20.22 -18.31
CA VAL A 340 -4.74 -19.49 -19.04
C VAL A 340 -4.47 -18.00 -19.05
N PHE A 341 -4.11 -17.44 -17.89
CA PHE A 341 -3.99 -15.99 -17.72
C PHE A 341 -2.62 -15.43 -18.10
N GLY A 342 -1.59 -16.27 -18.16
CA GLY A 342 -0.20 -15.85 -18.31
C GLY A 342 0.33 -15.02 -17.14
N ARG A 343 1.53 -14.45 -17.29
CA ARG A 343 2.14 -13.54 -16.31
C ARG A 343 2.19 -12.12 -16.83
N TYR A 344 1.88 -11.18 -15.95
CA TYR A 344 2.05 -9.76 -16.25
C TYR A 344 3.53 -9.40 -16.42
N ARG A 345 3.83 -8.54 -17.40
CA ARG A 345 5.15 -7.95 -17.61
C ARG A 345 4.99 -6.43 -17.62
N ALA A 346 5.61 -5.76 -16.65
CA ALA A 346 5.61 -4.31 -16.61
C ALA A 346 6.52 -3.75 -17.70
N ASN A 347 6.10 -2.65 -18.35
CA ASN A 347 6.96 -1.87 -19.20
C ASN A 347 7.62 -0.77 -18.35
N PRO A 348 8.95 -0.79 -18.13
CA PRO A 348 9.60 0.23 -17.33
C PRO A 348 9.54 1.58 -18.06
N GLN A 349 8.96 2.57 -17.39
CA GLN A 349 9.06 3.97 -17.75
C GLN A 349 9.90 4.67 -16.67
N ALA A 350 10.60 5.74 -17.05
CA ALA A 350 11.44 6.49 -16.13
C ALA A 350 11.09 7.98 -16.21
N VAL A 351 10.95 8.60 -15.05
CA VAL A 351 10.77 10.05 -14.92
C VAL A 351 12.10 10.76 -15.22
N SER A 352 12.04 11.93 -15.87
CA SER A 352 13.22 12.73 -16.19
C SER A 352 13.02 14.20 -15.80
N GLY A 353 14.10 14.89 -15.44
CA GLY A 353 14.09 16.33 -15.17
C GLY A 353 13.58 16.79 -13.80
N VAL A 354 12.86 15.95 -13.05
CA VAL A 354 12.24 16.34 -11.77
C VAL A 354 13.27 16.63 -10.67
N TYR A 355 14.14 15.66 -10.36
CA TYR A 355 15.17 15.83 -9.33
C TYR A 355 16.05 17.06 -9.60
N GLY A 356 16.53 17.17 -10.86
CA GLY A 356 17.42 18.25 -11.28
C GLY A 356 16.82 19.65 -11.14
N ALA A 357 15.51 19.81 -11.28
CA ALA A 357 14.83 21.10 -11.13
C ALA A 357 14.87 21.63 -9.68
N VAL A 358 14.97 20.75 -8.69
CA VAL A 358 15.02 21.13 -7.27
C VAL A 358 16.43 21.57 -6.85
N VAL A 359 17.46 20.89 -7.37
CA VAL A 359 18.87 21.07 -6.98
C VAL A 359 19.68 21.92 -7.99
N GLU A 360 19.03 22.48 -9.02
CA GLU A 360 19.73 23.13 -10.14
C GLU A 360 20.71 24.23 -9.71
N ASN A 361 20.40 24.91 -8.61
CA ASN A 361 21.20 26.02 -8.10
C ASN A 361 22.28 25.61 -7.11
N ASP A 362 22.30 24.35 -6.66
CA ASP A 362 23.22 23.85 -5.64
C ASP A 362 24.64 23.73 -6.22
N SER A 363 25.66 24.07 -5.43
CA SER A 363 27.07 24.05 -5.85
C SER A 363 27.51 22.66 -6.30
N ASP A 364 27.20 21.67 -5.48
CA ASP A 364 27.64 20.29 -5.63
C ASP A 364 27.01 19.66 -6.90
N TRP A 365 25.80 20.09 -7.25
CA TRP A 365 25.14 19.67 -8.49
C TRP A 365 25.82 20.27 -9.74
N LYS A 366 26.29 21.51 -9.67
CA LYS A 366 27.04 22.15 -10.77
C LYS A 366 28.41 21.50 -10.96
N GLU A 367 29.08 21.16 -9.86
CA GLU A 367 30.35 20.43 -9.86
C GLU A 367 30.18 19.04 -10.47
N LEU A 368 29.19 18.26 -10.02
CA LEU A 368 28.88 16.95 -10.60
C LEU A 368 28.61 17.01 -12.11
N LYS A 369 27.87 18.02 -12.59
CA LYS A 369 27.66 18.23 -14.03
C LYS A 369 28.98 18.49 -14.76
N ALA A 370 29.88 19.29 -14.18
CA ALA A 370 31.19 19.57 -14.77
C ALA A 370 32.05 18.30 -14.84
N ASP A 371 32.03 17.46 -13.80
CA ASP A 371 32.75 16.17 -13.79
C ASP A 371 32.25 15.21 -14.86
N ILE A 372 30.93 15.14 -15.06
CA ILE A 372 30.34 14.30 -16.12
C ILE A 372 30.77 14.80 -17.50
N GLU A 373 30.80 16.12 -17.73
CA GLU A 373 31.27 16.68 -19.01
C GLU A 373 32.78 16.46 -19.22
N ALA A 374 33.59 16.53 -18.15
CA ALA A 374 35.01 16.19 -18.21
C ALA A 374 35.21 14.71 -18.59
N PHE A 375 34.46 13.80 -17.98
CA PHE A 375 34.47 12.37 -18.34
C PHE A 375 34.08 12.16 -19.81
N VAL A 376 33.05 12.86 -20.30
CA VAL A 376 32.62 12.75 -21.70
C VAL A 376 33.72 13.23 -22.65
N ALA A 377 34.43 14.31 -22.30
CA ALA A 377 35.54 14.82 -23.10
C ALA A 377 36.73 13.84 -23.14
N GLU A 378 37.00 13.13 -22.04
CA GLU A 378 38.09 12.15 -21.94
C GLU A 378 37.74 10.82 -22.64
N GLU A 379 36.55 10.28 -22.40
CA GLU A 379 36.17 8.92 -22.80
C GLU A 379 35.34 8.87 -24.08
N GLY A 380 34.93 10.03 -24.63
CA GLY A 380 34.12 10.13 -25.85
C GLY A 380 32.68 9.59 -25.72
N ARG A 381 32.22 9.32 -24.49
CA ARG A 381 30.87 8.80 -24.18
C ARG A 381 30.45 9.21 -22.77
N ARG A 382 29.14 9.22 -22.52
CA ARG A 382 28.60 9.40 -21.17
C ARG A 382 28.91 8.18 -20.27
N PRO A 383 29.08 8.39 -18.94
CA PRO A 383 29.11 7.27 -18.01
C PRO A 383 27.79 6.51 -18.08
N ARG A 384 27.86 5.18 -18.11
CA ARG A 384 26.69 4.30 -18.25
C ARG A 384 26.63 3.37 -17.04
N ILE A 385 25.49 3.42 -16.35
CA ILE A 385 25.13 2.56 -15.21
C ILE A 385 24.02 1.59 -15.60
#